data_AF-A0A101HGV4-F1
#
_entry.id   AF-A0A101HGV4-F1
#
_cell.length_a   1.000
_cell.length_b   1.000
_cell.length_c   1.000
_cell.angle_alpha   90.00
_cell.angle_beta   90.00
_cell.angle_gamma   90.00
#
_symmetry.space_group_name_H-M   'P 1'
#
loop_
_entity.id
_entity.type
_entity.pdbx_description
1 polymer ?
#
loop_
_entity_poly.entity_id
_entity_poly.type
_entity_poly.pdbx_seq_one_letter_code
_entity_poly.pdbx_strand_id
1 'polypeptide(L)'
;MTKNPFYNALAALGYIVLIVSTMTLLSTYQSNFDEFIMPIIMLSLFTLSAAVMGYIFFYQPVMLFLDNKKDEAVKLFLKSIGIFGVITLTISLIYFLFTIN
;
A
#
# COMPACT_ATOMS: atom_id res chain seq x y z
N MET A 1 12.58 -7.81 5.30
CA MET A 1 12.49 -6.41 4.84
C MET A 1 13.86 -5.77 4.88
N THR A 2 14.27 -5.14 3.79
CA THR A 2 15.59 -4.50 3.67
C THR A 2 15.57 -3.10 4.30
N LYS A 3 16.72 -2.61 4.80
CA LYS A 3 16.80 -1.29 5.43
C LYS A 3 16.54 -0.09 4.49
N ASN A 4 16.41 -0.35 3.18
CA ASN A 4 16.31 0.70 2.18
C ASN A 4 14.83 1.03 1.87
N PRO A 5 14.37 2.26 2.15
CA PRO A 5 12.98 2.68 1.95
C PRO A 5 12.49 2.50 0.51
N PHE A 6 13.41 2.53 -0.46
CA PHE A 6 13.08 2.41 -1.89
C PHE A 6 12.57 1.01 -2.26
N TYR A 7 13.17 -0.05 -1.71
CA TYR A 7 12.70 -1.42 -1.93
C TYR A 7 11.36 -1.68 -1.25
N ASN A 8 11.11 -1.06 -0.09
CA ASN A 8 9.82 -1.17 0.58
C ASN A 8 8.70 -0.49 -0.25
N ALA A 9 8.99 0.66 -0.86
CA ALA A 9 8.06 1.34 -1.77
C ALA A 9 7.80 0.54 -3.05
N LEU A 10 8.84 -0.06 -3.65
CA LEU A 10 8.70 -0.94 -4.83
C LEU A 10 7.89 -2.21 -4.51
N ALA A 11 8.13 -2.84 -3.37
CA ALA A 11 7.36 -4.01 -2.92
C ALA A 11 5.89 -3.65 -2.67
N ALA A 12 5.63 -2.49 -2.06
CA ALA A 12 4.28 -1.96 -1.86
C ALA A 12 3.57 -1.74 -3.20
N LEU A 13 4.24 -1.10 -4.17
CA LEU A 13 3.70 -0.91 -5.51
C LEU A 13 3.40 -2.24 -6.21
N GLY A 14 4.32 -3.21 -6.16
CA GLY A 14 4.12 -4.53 -6.73
C GLY A 14 2.91 -5.26 -6.13
N TYR A 15 2.73 -5.18 -4.82
CA TYR A 15 1.57 -5.76 -4.14
C TYR A 15 0.25 -5.10 -4.56
N ILE A 16 0.22 -3.75 -4.65
CA ILE A 16 -0.97 -3.01 -5.11
C ILE A 16 -1.35 -3.42 -6.53
N VAL A 17 -0.38 -3.49 -7.45
CA VAL A 17 -0.60 -3.92 -8.84
C VAL A 17 -1.19 -5.33 -8.88
N LEU A 18 -0.69 -6.23 -8.02
CA LEU A 18 -1.19 -7.61 -7.93
C LEU A 18 -2.66 -7.65 -7.48
N ILE A 19 -3.00 -6.93 -6.40
CA ILE A 19 -4.38 -6.84 -5.88
C ILE A 19 -5.33 -6.22 -6.92
N VAL A 20 -4.93 -5.12 -7.56
CA VAL A 20 -5.75 -4.49 -8.59
C VAL A 20 -5.98 -5.45 -9.76
N SER A 21 -4.92 -6.13 -10.21
CA SER A 21 -5.00 -7.10 -11.32
C SER A 21 -5.95 -8.24 -11.01
N THR A 22 -5.89 -8.82 -9.80
CA THR A 22 -6.79 -9.90 -9.39
C THR A 22 -8.23 -9.41 -9.32
N MET A 23 -8.48 -8.20 -8.81
CA MET A 23 -9.82 -7.62 -8.76
C MET A 23 -10.41 -7.36 -10.16
N THR A 24 -9.61 -6.83 -11.10
CA THR A 24 -10.06 -6.61 -12.49
C THR A 24 -10.31 -7.91 -13.25
N LEU A 25 -9.55 -8.97 -12.97
CA LEU A 25 -9.81 -10.29 -13.54
C LEU A 25 -11.12 -10.86 -12.97
N LEU A 26 -11.33 -10.76 -11.65
CA LEU A 26 -12.53 -11.26 -11.00
C LEU A 26 -13.80 -10.55 -11.50
N SER A 27 -13.74 -9.23 -11.70
CA SER A 27 -14.87 -8.44 -12.21
C SER A 27 -15.18 -8.70 -13.69
N THR A 28 -14.19 -9.08 -14.49
CA THR A 28 -14.39 -9.38 -15.93
C THR A 28 -15.03 -10.75 -16.14
N TYR A 29 -14.76 -11.72 -15.25
CA TYR A 29 -15.28 -13.09 -15.37
C TYR A 29 -16.59 -13.33 -14.62
N GLN A 30 -16.99 -12.47 -13.67
CA GLN A 30 -18.15 -12.70 -12.82
C GLN A 30 -19.26 -11.67 -13.05
N SER A 31 -20.38 -12.09 -13.65
CA SER A 31 -21.54 -11.23 -13.91
C SER A 31 -22.47 -11.03 -12.71
N ASN A 32 -22.37 -11.85 -11.66
CA ASN A 32 -23.26 -11.83 -10.49
C ASN A 32 -22.50 -12.29 -9.23
N PHE A 33 -21.81 -11.38 -8.54
CA PHE A 33 -21.56 -11.58 -7.11
C PHE A 33 -22.80 -11.11 -6.37
N ASP A 34 -23.34 -11.92 -5.46
CA ASP A 34 -24.42 -11.50 -4.57
C ASP A 34 -24.04 -10.19 -3.88
N GLU A 35 -25.00 -9.25 -3.75
CA GLU A 35 -24.83 -7.95 -3.07
C GLU A 35 -24.23 -8.09 -1.66
N PHE A 36 -24.35 -9.27 -1.07
CA PHE A 36 -23.80 -9.61 0.23
C PHE A 36 -22.31 -10.02 0.22
N ILE A 37 -21.85 -10.70 -0.83
CA ILE A 37 -20.47 -11.23 -0.90
C ILE A 37 -19.49 -10.15 -1.36
N MET A 38 -19.92 -9.25 -2.26
CA MET A 38 -19.03 -8.20 -2.80
C MET A 38 -18.43 -7.30 -1.70
N PRO A 39 -19.20 -6.78 -0.71
CA PRO A 39 -18.66 -5.99 0.39
C PRO A 39 -17.65 -6.76 1.23
N ILE A 40 -17.87 -8.05 1.47
CA ILE A 40 -16.98 -8.90 2.28
C ILE A 40 -15.62 -9.06 1.58
N ILE A 41 -15.63 -9.31 0.27
CA ILE A 41 -14.39 -9.42 -0.53
C ILE A 41 -13.64 -8.09 -0.52
N MET A 42 -14.34 -6.98 -0.76
CA MET A 42 -13.77 -5.63 -0.73
C MET A 42 -13.14 -5.31 0.63
N LEU A 43 -13.86 -5.54 1.72
CA LEU A 43 -13.37 -5.27 3.08
C LEU A 43 -12.19 -6.17 3.44
N SER A 44 -12.23 -7.43 3.01
CA SER A 44 -11.16 -8.41 3.26
C SER A 44 -9.88 -8.05 2.52
N LEU A 45 -9.98 -7.68 1.24
CA LEU A 45 -8.84 -7.23 0.44
C LEU A 45 -8.27 -5.91 0.96
N PHE A 46 -9.14 -4.97 1.34
CA PHE A 46 -8.71 -3.72 1.96
C PHE A 46 -7.97 -3.97 3.29
N THR A 47 -8.52 -4.81 4.16
CA THR A 47 -7.91 -5.14 5.46
C THR A 47 -6.60 -5.89 5.28
N LEU A 48 -6.54 -6.85 4.34
CA LEU A 48 -5.31 -7.56 4.00
C LEU A 48 -4.24 -6.59 3.49
N SER A 49 -4.62 -5.66 2.61
CA SER A 49 -3.73 -4.61 2.10
C SER A 49 -3.22 -3.71 3.21
N ALA A 50 -4.11 -3.24 4.09
CA ALA A 50 -3.75 -2.44 5.25
C ALA A 50 -2.80 -3.19 6.19
N ALA A 51 -3.01 -4.50 6.42
CA ALA A 51 -2.13 -5.33 7.23
C ALA A 51 -0.75 -5.52 6.60
N VAL A 52 -0.69 -5.80 5.29
CA VAL A 52 0.58 -5.95 4.54
C VAL A 52 1.35 -4.63 4.51
N MET A 53 0.68 -3.51 4.22
CA MET A 53 1.29 -2.18 4.26
C MET A 53 1.72 -1.82 5.67
N GLY A 54 0.89 -2.11 6.67
CA GLY A 54 1.24 -1.97 8.07
C GLY A 54 2.54 -2.71 8.41
N TYR A 55 2.67 -3.96 7.98
CA TYR A 55 3.91 -4.71 8.16
C TYR A 55 5.09 -4.03 7.45
N ILE A 56 4.94 -3.65 6.17
CA ILE A 56 6.01 -3.03 5.37
C ILE A 56 6.45 -1.65 5.91
N PHE A 57 5.55 -0.87 6.50
CA PHE A 57 5.89 0.45 7.02
C PHE A 57 6.32 0.41 8.49
N PHE A 58 5.74 -0.47 9.32
CA PHE A 58 5.97 -0.47 10.75
C PHE A 58 7.00 -1.50 11.23
N TYR A 59 7.30 -2.58 10.49
CA TYR A 59 8.22 -3.62 10.97
C TYR A 59 9.60 -3.06 11.35
N GLN A 60 10.17 -2.22 10.48
CA GLN A 60 11.51 -1.68 10.69
C GLN A 60 11.56 -0.56 11.75
N PRO A 61 10.61 0.41 11.79
CA PRO A 61 10.49 1.35 12.90
C PRO A 61 10.23 0.68 14.25
N VAL A 62 9.37 -0.35 14.31
CA VAL A 62 9.07 -1.08 15.55
C VAL A 62 10.32 -1.80 16.05
N MET A 63 11.10 -2.42 15.18
CA MET A 63 12.36 -3.05 15.56
C MET A 63 13.36 -2.02 16.14
N LEU A 64 13.48 -0.84 15.54
CA LEU A 64 14.32 0.24 16.07
C LEU A 64 13.80 0.84 17.38
N PHE A 65 12.49 0.85 17.57
CA PHE A 65 11.86 1.27 18.81
C PHE A 65 12.17 0.30 19.97
N LEU A 66 12.16 -1.01 19.70
CA LEU A 66 12.57 -2.04 20.64
C LEU A 66 14.07 -1.96 20.98
N ASP A 67 14.90 -1.55 20.03
CA ASP A 67 16.34 -1.26 20.23
C ASP A 67 16.62 0.06 21.01
N ASN A 68 15.61 0.68 21.63
CA ASN A 68 15.67 1.98 22.31
C ASN A 68 16.04 3.18 21.41
N LYS A 69 16.10 3.02 20.08
CA LYS A 69 16.43 4.08 19.12
C LYS A 69 15.18 4.81 18.62
N LYS A 70 14.44 5.40 19.55
CA LYS A 70 13.12 6.02 19.28
C LYS A 70 13.19 7.15 18.24
N ASP A 71 14.24 7.97 18.28
CA ASP A 71 14.41 9.08 17.32
C ASP A 71 14.66 8.60 15.89
N GLU A 72 15.46 7.54 15.72
CA GLU A 72 15.71 6.92 14.42
C GLU A 72 14.47 6.22 13.89
N ALA A 73 13.71 5.54 14.76
CA ALA A 73 12.46 4.87 14.41
C ALA A 73 11.42 5.86 13.84
N VAL A 74 11.20 6.99 14.54
CA VAL A 74 10.24 8.01 14.11
C VAL A 74 10.70 8.68 12.81
N LYS A 75 12.00 8.98 12.67
CA LYS A 75 12.55 9.53 11.41
C LYS A 75 12.37 8.56 10.23
N LEU A 76 12.63 7.28 10.41
CA LEU A 76 12.47 6.28 9.35
C LEU A 76 11.00 6.09 8.96
N PHE A 77 10.10 6.08 9.92
CA PHE A 77 8.67 5.98 9.68
C PHE A 77 8.13 7.19 8.90
N LEU A 78 8.40 8.40 9.39
CA LEU A 78 8.01 9.65 8.72
C LEU A 78 8.59 9.76 7.31
N LYS A 79 9.85 9.34 7.12
CA LYS A 79 10.48 9.35 5.81
C LYS A 79 9.83 8.35 4.85
N SER A 80 9.45 7.16 5.35
CA SER A 80 8.78 6.13 4.54
C SER A 80 7.38 6.58 4.12
N ILE A 81 6.59 7.16 5.04
CA ILE A 81 5.28 7.75 4.74
C ILE A 81 5.43 8.93 3.79
N GLY A 82 6.40 9.82 4.02
CA GLY A 82 6.63 10.99 3.18
C GLY A 82 6.96 10.61 1.73
N ILE A 83 7.86 9.64 1.53
CA ILE A 83 8.20 9.14 0.19
C ILE A 83 6.98 8.51 -0.48
N PHE A 84 6.25 7.66 0.24
CA PHE A 84 5.05 7.03 -0.30
C PHE A 84 3.95 8.05 -0.64
N GLY A 85 3.78 9.08 0.19
CA GLY A 85 2.85 10.19 -0.05
C GLY A 85 3.21 11.01 -1.29
N VAL A 86 4.50 11.32 -1.49
CA VAL A 86 4.98 12.00 -2.70
C VAL A 86 4.74 11.16 -3.95
N ILE A 87 5.03 9.86 -3.91
CA ILE A 87 4.75 8.94 -5.03
C ILE A 87 3.26 8.94 -5.35
N THR A 88 2.41 8.81 -4.32
CA THR A 88 0.95 8.79 -4.47
C THR A 88 0.43 10.12 -5.07
N LEU A 89 0.89 11.27 -4.57
CA LEU A 89 0.53 12.57 -5.12
C LEU A 89 0.98 12.73 -6.56
N THR A 90 2.18 12.27 -6.90
CA THR A 90 2.72 12.36 -8.27
C THR A 90 1.87 11.55 -9.24
N ILE A 91 1.51 10.31 -8.87
CA ILE A 91 0.63 9.46 -9.69
C ILE A 91 -0.75 10.11 -9.86
N SER A 92 -1.35 10.62 -8.78
CA SER A 92 -2.65 11.30 -8.84
C SER A 92 -2.62 12.56 -9.70
N LEU A 93 -1.55 13.35 -9.63
CA LEU A 93 -1.37 14.55 -10.46
C LEU A 93 -1.22 14.20 -11.94
N ILE A 94 -0.43 13.16 -12.26
CA ILE A 94 -0.28 12.66 -13.64
C ILE A 94 -1.62 12.22 -14.20
N TYR A 95 -2.39 11.44 -13.43
CA TYR A 95 -3.73 10.99 -13.82
C TYR A 95 -4.70 12.16 -14.04
N PHE A 96 -4.68 13.16 -13.14
CA PHE A 96 -5.52 14.35 -13.26
C PHE A 96 -5.19 15.19 -14.50
N LEU A 97 -3.90 15.42 -14.78
CA LEU A 97 -3.44 16.13 -15.97
C LEU A 97 -3.86 15.41 -17.27
N PHE A 98 -3.78 14.09 -17.30
CA PHE A 98 -4.20 13.28 -18.45
C PHE A 98 -5.72 13.27 -18.65
N THR A 99 -6.50 13.47 -17.58
CA THR A 99 -7.97 13.51 -17.66
C THR A 99 -8.49 14.89 -18.12
N ILE A 100 -7.73 15.96 -17.87
CA ILE A 100 -8.11 17.34 -18.22
C ILE A 100 -7.75 17.74 -19.66
N ASN A 101 -6.81 17.03 -20.29
CA ASN A 101 -6.32 17.29 -21.65
C ASN A 101 -6.97 16.35 -22.67
#